data_AF-A0AAV1S9V7-F1
#
_entry.id   AF-A0AAV1S9V7-F1
#
_cell.length_a   1.000
_cell.length_b   1.000
_cell.length_c   1.000
_cell.angle_alpha   90.00
_cell.angle_beta   90.00
_cell.angle_gamma   90.00
#
_symmetry.space_group_name_H-M   'P 1'
#
loop_
_entity.id
_entity.type
_entity.pdbx_description
1 polymer ?
#
loop_
_entity_poly.entity_id
_entity_poly.type
_entity_poly.pdbx_seq_one_letter_code
_entity_poly.pdbx_strand_id
1 'polypeptide(L)'
;MITVSSESSTSAFKWVNEIDSDSKSYAVVFDAGSSSDRVHVFCFDQDLSLLPVFNGTDVELFAKVKPGLSAYAKNPQAALESLVPLLEEVESARS
;
A
#
# COMPACT_ATOMS: atom_id res chain seq x y z
N MET A 1 11.93 -2.59 -10.53
CA MET A 1 12.12 -3.06 -9.15
C MET A 1 13.59 -2.91 -8.84
N ILE A 2 13.96 -1.96 -7.99
CA ILE A 2 15.35 -1.73 -7.62
C ILE A 2 15.49 -2.18 -6.18
N THR A 3 16.39 -3.12 -5.94
CA THR A 3 16.80 -3.55 -4.60
C THR A 3 18.25 -3.11 -4.42
N VAL A 4 18.57 -2.40 -3.34
CA VAL A 4 19.94 -1.98 -3.02
C VAL A 4 20.48 -2.92 -1.94
N SER A 5 21.63 -3.53 -2.21
CA SER A 5 22.40 -4.36 -1.28
C SER A 5 23.70 -3.65 -0.88
N SER A 6 24.12 -3.79 0.37
CA SER A 6 25.52 -3.64 0.77
C SER A 6 25.87 -4.66 1.86
N GLU A 7 26.92 -5.43 1.60
CA GLU A 7 27.32 -6.68 2.28
C GLU A 7 28.08 -6.46 3.61
N SER A 8 28.08 -7.48 4.48
CA SER A 8 29.33 -8.00 5.09
C SER A 8 29.09 -9.38 5.71
N SER A 9 29.97 -10.31 5.35
CA SER A 9 29.83 -11.75 5.54
C SER A 9 30.15 -12.21 6.97
N THR A 10 29.13 -12.61 7.71
CA THR A 10 29.17 -13.73 8.70
C THR A 10 27.76 -14.24 9.10
N SER A 11 26.72 -13.85 8.36
CA SER A 11 25.33 -13.86 8.85
C SER A 11 24.49 -15.06 8.37
N ALA A 12 25.01 -15.89 7.45
CA ALA A 12 24.22 -16.90 6.71
C ALA A 12 23.47 -17.92 7.61
N PHE A 13 23.99 -18.24 8.80
CA PHE A 13 23.30 -19.14 9.75
C PHE A 13 22.31 -18.43 10.69
N LYS A 14 22.36 -17.10 10.78
CA LYS A 14 21.39 -16.31 11.55
C LYS A 14 20.12 -16.02 10.73
N TRP A 15 20.24 -15.85 9.41
CA TRP A 15 19.11 -15.57 8.51
C TRP A 15 18.14 -16.73 8.32
N VAL A 16 18.56 -17.98 8.53
CA VAL A 16 17.67 -19.14 8.29
C VAL A 16 16.62 -19.30 9.41
N ASN A 17 16.87 -18.78 10.61
CA ASN A 17 15.90 -18.77 11.72
C ASN A 17 15.05 -17.49 11.79
N GLU A 18 15.31 -16.53 10.90
CA GLU A 18 14.59 -15.25 10.81
C GLU A 18 13.96 -15.12 9.42
N ILE A 19 13.48 -16.25 8.86
CA ILE A 19 12.32 -16.19 7.98
C ILE A 19 11.20 -15.74 8.91
N ASP A 20 11.00 -14.43 8.98
CA ASP A 20 9.96 -13.80 9.75
C ASP A 20 8.65 -14.52 9.42
N SER A 21 8.16 -15.34 10.35
CA SER A 21 6.88 -16.04 10.20
C SER A 21 5.71 -15.06 10.08
N ASP A 22 5.99 -13.76 10.26
CA ASP A 22 5.10 -12.62 10.09
C ASP A 22 5.38 -11.80 8.81
N SER A 23 6.03 -12.34 7.77
CA SER A 23 6.24 -11.57 6.54
C SER A 23 4.91 -11.26 5.83
N LYS A 24 4.32 -10.11 6.17
CA LYS A 24 3.08 -9.60 5.59
C LYS A 24 3.36 -8.90 4.27
N SER A 25 2.52 -9.14 3.27
CA SER A 25 2.52 -8.42 1.99
C SER A 25 1.30 -7.52 1.90
N TYR A 26 1.49 -6.30 1.41
CA TYR A 26 0.39 -5.35 1.23
C TYR A 26 0.14 -5.10 -0.25
N ALA A 27 -1.13 -5.11 -0.65
CA ALA A 27 -1.56 -4.71 -1.98
C ALA A 27 -2.30 -3.37 -1.90
N VAL A 28 -1.75 -2.34 -2.56
CA VAL A 28 -2.38 -1.02 -2.68
C VAL A 28 -2.88 -0.88 -4.12
N VAL A 29 -4.20 -0.76 -4.28
CA VAL A 29 -4.86 -0.69 -5.59
C VAL A 29 -5.53 0.67 -5.74
N PHE A 30 -5.09 1.43 -6.75
CA PHE A 30 -5.74 2.67 -7.17
C PHE A 30 -6.78 2.37 -8.24
N ASP A 31 -8.04 2.68 -7.94
CA ASP A 31 -9.17 2.56 -8.87
C ASP A 31 -9.58 3.97 -9.32
N ALA A 32 -9.04 4.35 -10.48
CA ALA A 32 -9.29 5.64 -11.11
C ALA A 32 -10.59 5.62 -11.92
N GLY A 33 -11.65 6.15 -11.31
CA GLY A 33 -12.96 6.29 -11.93
C GLY A 33 -13.16 7.68 -12.51
N SER A 34 -14.07 7.81 -13.49
CA SER A 34 -14.40 9.12 -14.07
C SER A 34 -14.99 10.09 -13.03
N SER A 35 -15.80 9.55 -12.11
CA SER A 35 -16.51 10.32 -11.08
C SER A 35 -15.74 10.45 -9.76
N SER A 36 -14.80 9.55 -9.51
CA SER A 36 -14.07 9.47 -8.25
C SER A 36 -12.88 8.53 -8.35
N ASP A 37 -11.83 8.84 -7.60
CA ASP A 37 -10.70 7.93 -7.40
C ASP A 37 -10.80 7.28 -6.04
N ARG A 38 -10.33 6.03 -5.97
CA ARG A 38 -10.36 5.21 -4.77
C ARG A 38 -9.00 4.56 -4.55
N VAL A 39 -8.68 4.31 -3.29
CA VAL A 39 -7.59 3.43 -2.90
C VAL A 39 -8.15 2.29 -2.06
N HIS A 40 -7.71 1.08 -2.38
CA HIS A 40 -7.98 -0.13 -1.63
C HIS A 40 -6.65 -0.67 -1.13
N VAL A 41 -6.55 -0.97 0.17
CA VAL A 41 -5.37 -1.61 0.76
C VAL A 41 -5.77 -2.92 1.38
N PHE A 42 -5.05 -3.98 1.03
CA PHE A 42 -5.22 -5.34 1.54
C PHE A 42 -3.90 -5.83 2.14
N CYS A 43 -3.99 -6.72 3.12
CA CYS A 43 -2.85 -7.33 3.80
C CYS A 43 -2.94 -8.85 3.66
N PHE A 44 -1.83 -9.51 3.36
CA PHE A 44 -1.75 -10.95 3.14
C PHE A 44 -0.60 -11.57 3.94
N ASP A 45 -0.79 -12.80 4.42
CA ASP A 45 0.31 -13.64 4.89
C ASP A 45 1.07 -14.30 3.72
N GLN A 46 2.04 -15.15 4.04
CA GLN A 46 2.84 -15.89 3.06
C GLN A 46 2.04 -16.88 2.23
N ASP A 47 0.92 -17.38 2.77
CA ASP A 47 0.02 -18.34 2.11
C ASP A 47 -1.07 -17.61 1.28
N LEU A 48 -0.96 -16.29 1.14
CA LEU A 48 -1.94 -15.40 0.50
C LEU A 48 -3.31 -15.37 1.21
N SER A 49 -3.35 -15.73 2.49
CA SER A 49 -4.54 -15.53 3.31
C SER A 49 -4.72 -14.05 3.60
N LEU A 50 -5.95 -13.57 3.45
CA LEU A 50 -6.29 -12.18 3.72
C LEU A 50 -6.31 -11.92 5.24
N LEU A 51 -5.57 -10.91 5.66
CA LEU A 51 -5.43 -10.49 7.05
C LEU A 51 -6.11 -9.14 7.28
N PRO A 52 -6.48 -8.80 8.54
CA PRO A 52 -6.80 -7.44 8.90
C PRO A 52 -5.68 -6.46 8.53
N VAL A 53 -6.08 -5.29 8.05
CA VAL A 53 -5.17 -4.26 7.56
C VAL A 53 -4.70 -3.41 8.75
N PHE A 54 -3.39 -3.23 8.86
CA PHE A 54 -2.73 -2.52 9.97
C PHE A 54 -3.17 -3.06 11.35
N ASN A 55 -3.64 -2.17 12.23
CA ASN A 55 -4.13 -2.50 13.58
C ASN A 55 -5.66 -2.61 13.64
N GLY A 56 -6.34 -2.59 12.49
CA GLY A 56 -7.79 -2.66 12.40
C GLY A 56 -8.36 -4.08 12.53
N THR A 57 -9.69 -4.17 12.55
CA THR A 57 -10.42 -5.44 12.40
C THR A 57 -10.83 -5.73 10.97
N ASP A 58 -10.81 -4.70 10.11
CA ASP A 58 -11.24 -4.80 8.73
C ASP A 58 -10.11 -5.35 7.85
N VAL A 59 -10.48 -6.19 6.90
CA VAL A 59 -9.57 -6.81 5.94
C VAL A 59 -9.23 -5.89 4.74
N GLU A 60 -9.82 -4.71 4.71
CA GLU A 60 -9.69 -3.70 3.67
C GLU A 60 -9.64 -2.31 4.30
N LEU A 61 -8.64 -1.51 3.93
CA LEU A 61 -8.74 -0.06 4.06
C LEU A 61 -9.23 0.51 2.73
N PHE A 62 -10.31 1.28 2.80
CA PHE A 62 -10.92 1.92 1.66
C PHE A 62 -10.99 3.43 1.85
N ALA A 63 -10.44 4.19 0.91
CA ALA A 63 -10.59 5.65 0.88
C ALA A 63 -10.96 6.13 -0.52
N LYS A 64 -11.62 7.29 -0.59
CA LYS A 64 -12.22 7.82 -1.82
C LYS A 64 -12.18 9.34 -1.87
N VAL A 65 -11.85 9.89 -3.03
CA VAL A 65 -11.88 11.32 -3.34
C VAL A 65 -12.76 11.62 -4.55
N LYS A 66 -13.21 12.87 -4.66
CA LYS A 66 -13.98 13.40 -5.78
C LYS A 66 -13.52 14.83 -6.12
N PRO A 67 -13.59 15.26 -7.40
CA PRO A 67 -13.88 14.45 -8.59
C PRO A 67 -12.74 13.45 -8.89
N GLY A 68 -12.97 12.51 -9.82
CA GLY A 68 -11.92 11.55 -10.22
C GLY A 68 -10.91 12.12 -11.21
N LEU A 69 -9.82 11.40 -11.47
CA LEU A 69 -8.67 11.85 -12.29
C LEU A 69 -9.08 12.42 -13.65
N SER A 70 -10.14 11.87 -14.27
CA SER A 70 -10.62 12.33 -15.57
C SER A 70 -11.06 13.80 -15.59
N ALA A 71 -11.50 14.36 -14.46
CA ALA A 71 -11.88 15.76 -14.35
C ALA A 71 -10.67 16.71 -14.49
N TYR A 72 -9.47 16.19 -14.25
CA TYR A 72 -8.21 16.92 -14.29
C TYR A 72 -7.40 16.64 -15.57
N ALA A 73 -8.01 16.10 -16.63
CA ALA A 73 -7.31 15.68 -17.85
C ALA A 73 -6.42 16.76 -18.50
N LYS A 74 -6.71 18.04 -18.27
CA LYS A 74 -5.94 19.19 -18.79
C LYS A 74 -4.92 19.75 -17.79
N ASN A 75 -4.90 19.25 -16.55
CA ASN A 75 -4.02 19.71 -15.48
C ASN A 75 -3.48 18.51 -14.67
N PRO A 76 -2.40 17.85 -15.15
CA PRO A 76 -1.80 16.70 -14.48
C PRO A 76 -1.34 16.96 -13.04
N GLN A 77 -0.91 18.20 -12.75
CA GLN A 77 -0.48 18.60 -11.41
C GLN A 77 -1.64 18.58 -10.42
N ALA A 78 -2.81 19.13 -10.81
CA ALA A 78 -4.01 19.07 -9.98
C ALA A 78 -4.52 17.64 -9.79
N ALA A 79 -4.35 16.76 -10.78
CA ALA A 79 -4.64 15.33 -10.65
C ALA A 79 -3.76 14.68 -9.57
N LEU A 80 -2.45 14.96 -9.57
CA LEU A 80 -1.54 14.44 -8.54
C LEU A 80 -1.92 14.95 -7.14
N GLU A 81 -2.19 16.25 -7.01
CA GLU A 81 -2.60 16.88 -5.75
C GLU A 81 -3.91 16.28 -5.22
N SER A 82 -4.84 15.91 -6.10
CA SER A 82 -6.10 15.27 -5.69
C SER A 82 -5.93 13.87 -5.07
N LEU A 83 -4.80 13.20 -5.30
CA LEU A 83 -4.51 11.88 -4.74
C LEU A 83 -3.84 11.93 -3.36
N VAL A 84 -3.27 13.08 -2.97
CA VAL A 84 -2.57 13.23 -1.67
C VAL A 84 -3.44 12.81 -0.48
N PRO A 85 -4.73 13.22 -0.37
CA PRO A 85 -5.56 12.79 0.74
C PRO A 85 -5.77 11.28 0.84
N LEU A 86 -5.72 10.55 -0.29
CA LEU A 86 -5.80 9.08 -0.28
C LEU A 86 -4.54 8.45 0.33
N LEU A 87 -3.37 9.03 0.06
CA LEU A 87 -2.09 8.55 0.60
C LEU A 87 -2.00 8.83 2.09
N GLU A 88 -2.40 10.04 2.51
CA GLU A 88 -2.42 10.43 3.92
C GLU A 88 -3.34 9.53 4.77
N GLU A 89 -4.49 9.12 4.24
CA GLU A 89 -5.41 8.19 4.92
C GLU A 89 -4.74 6.82 5.14
N VAL A 90 -4.06 6.30 4.12
CA VAL A 90 -3.34 5.02 4.19
C VAL A 90 -2.18 5.08 5.18
N GLU A 91 -1.41 6.16 5.17
CA GLU A 91 -0.30 6.38 6.10
C GLU A 91 -0.79 6.54 7.54
N SER A 92 -1.88 7.29 7.74
CA SER A 92 -2.47 7.52 9.07
C SER A 92 -3.05 6.25 9.68
N ALA A 93 -3.57 5.33 8.86
CA ALA A 93 -4.07 4.05 9.35
C ALA A 93 -2.95 3.06 9.69
N ARG A 94 -1.72 3.30 9.22
CA ARG A 94 -0.55 2.46 9.49
C ARG A 94 0.07 2.73 10.87
N SER A 95 -0.02 3.96 11.37
CA SER A 95 0.55 4.39 12.66
C SER A 95 -0.26 3.91 13.86
#